data_AF-A0ABD6J3C8-F1
#
_entry.id   AF-A0ABD6J3C8-F1
#
_cell.length_a   1.000
_cell.length_b   1.000
_cell.length_c   1.000
_cell.angle_alpha   90.00
_cell.angle_beta   90.00
_cell.angle_gamma   90.00
#
_symmetry.space_group_name_H-M   'P 1'
#
loop_
_entity.id
_entity.type
_entity.pdbx_description
1 polymer ?
#
loop_
_entity_poly.entity_id
_entity_poly.type
_entity_poly.pdbx_seq_one_letter_code
_entity_poly.pdbx_strand_id
1 'polypeptide(L)'
;MPEDVAGLLGRMRERLDVLADDAPLAALRIVAALEHVTAETATVAAYAVRADELSWDTIATGLGLTEEDARTRLHRYARPY
;
A
#
# COMPACT_ATOMS: atom_id res chain seq x y z
N MET A 1 -11.30 3.30 -5.58
CA MET A 1 -10.58 4.14 -4.60
C MET A 1 -11.25 5.51 -4.58
N PRO A 2 -11.35 6.19 -3.42
CA PRO A 2 -11.86 7.55 -3.33
C PRO A 2 -11.07 8.56 -4.19
N GLU A 3 -11.74 9.55 -4.76
CA GLU A 3 -11.16 10.52 -5.71
C GLU A 3 -10.11 11.43 -5.06
N ASP A 4 -10.33 11.83 -3.81
CA ASP A 4 -9.40 12.62 -3.00
C ASP A 4 -8.06 11.89 -2.79
N VAL A 5 -8.12 10.58 -2.52
CA VAL A 5 -6.92 9.74 -2.38
C VAL A 5 -6.21 9.60 -3.73
N ALA A 6 -6.95 9.42 -4.83
CA ALA A 6 -6.37 9.38 -6.17
C ALA A 6 -5.61 10.68 -6.51
N GLY A 7 -6.21 11.83 -6.21
CA GLY A 7 -5.60 13.14 -6.42
C GLY A 7 -4.36 13.39 -5.54
N LEU A 8 -4.37 12.90 -4.30
CA LEU A 8 -3.19 12.99 -3.43
C LEU A 8 -2.02 12.16 -3.97
N LEU A 9 -2.28 10.92 -4.38
CA LEU A 9 -1.26 10.04 -4.97
C LEU A 9 -0.71 10.59 -6.28
N GLY A 10 -1.57 11.19 -7.13
CA GLY A 10 -1.15 11.87 -8.35
C GLY A 10 -0.17 13.01 -8.06
N ARG A 11 -0.51 13.93 -7.15
CA ARG A 11 0.38 15.03 -6.76
C ARG A 11 1.68 14.57 -6.12
N MET A 12 1.63 13.51 -5.30
CA MET A 12 2.84 12.93 -4.71
C MET A 12 3.77 12.37 -5.78
N ARG A 13 3.22 11.68 -6.78
CA ARG A 13 3.99 11.16 -7.92
C ARG A 13 4.65 12.29 -8.70
N GLU A 14 3.89 13.31 -9.10
CA GLU A 14 4.44 14.47 -9.82
C GLU A 14 5.58 15.13 -9.04
N ARG A 15 5.44 15.25 -7.72
CA ARG A 15 6.49 15.81 -6.87
C ARG A 15 7.73 14.92 -6.80
N LEU A 16 7.54 13.60 -6.70
CA LEU A 16 8.62 12.62 -6.69
C LEU A 16 9.36 12.59 -8.03
N ASP A 17 8.66 12.72 -9.15
CA ASP A 17 9.26 12.78 -10.49
C ASP A 17 10.19 13.99 -10.61
N VAL A 18 9.73 15.19 -10.21
CA VAL A 18 10.58 16.42 -10.18
C VAL A 18 11.78 16.24 -9.24
N LEU A 19 11.58 15.64 -8.06
CA LEU A 19 12.67 15.41 -7.12
C LEU A 19 13.65 14.33 -7.60
N ALA A 20 13.21 13.35 -8.38
CA ALA A 20 14.10 12.35 -8.94
C ALA A 20 15.09 12.99 -9.92
N ASP A 21 14.62 13.98 -10.69
CA ASP A 21 15.45 14.75 -11.62
C ASP A 21 16.36 15.75 -10.89
N ASP A 22 15.82 16.54 -9.96
CA ASP A 22 16.53 17.65 -9.32
C ASP A 22 17.36 17.24 -8.08
N ALA A 23 16.89 16.25 -7.33
CA ALA A 23 17.41 15.88 -6.01
C ALA A 23 17.18 14.39 -5.68
N PRO A 24 17.82 13.45 -6.41
CA PRO A 24 17.48 12.02 -6.37
C PRO A 24 17.58 11.37 -4.98
N LEU A 25 18.54 11.79 -4.15
CA LEU A 25 18.66 11.30 -2.77
C LEU A 25 17.49 11.74 -1.88
N ALA A 26 16.94 12.94 -2.13
CA ALA A 26 15.76 13.42 -1.42
C ALA A 26 14.51 12.64 -1.86
N ALA A 27 14.38 12.34 -3.15
CA ALA A 27 13.31 11.49 -3.66
C ALA A 27 13.33 10.10 -3.00
N LEU A 28 14.49 9.42 -2.97
CA LEU A 28 14.64 8.12 -2.32
C LEU A 28 14.31 8.16 -0.83
N ARG A 29 14.70 9.23 -0.13
CA ARG A 29 14.37 9.40 1.30
C ARG A 29 12.86 9.51 1.52
N ILE A 30 12.14 10.21 0.65
CA ILE A 30 10.68 10.33 0.73
C ILE A 30 10.02 8.98 0.40
N VAL A 31 10.49 8.28 -0.63
CA VAL A 31 10.02 6.93 -0.96
C VAL A 31 10.17 5.99 0.23
N ALA A 32 11.33 5.97 0.88
CA ALA A 32 11.55 5.14 2.06
C ALA A 32 10.57 5.48 3.21
N ALA A 33 10.25 6.76 3.41
CA ALA A 33 9.26 7.18 4.39
C ALA A 33 7.83 6.73 4.03
N LEU A 34 7.46 6.78 2.74
CA LEU A 34 6.18 6.29 2.25
C LEU A 34 6.08 4.76 2.38
N GLU A 35 7.14 4.03 2.04
CA GLU A 35 7.22 2.58 2.23
C GLU A 35 7.00 2.19 3.69
N HIS A 36 7.65 2.90 4.61
CA HIS A 36 7.50 2.66 6.05
C HIS A 36 6.06 2.87 6.53
N VAL A 37 5.47 4.02 6.26
CA VAL A 37 4.09 4.35 6.71
C VAL A 37 3.05 3.41 6.08
N THR A 38 3.22 3.07 4.79
CA THR A 38 2.30 2.15 4.10
C THR A 38 2.45 0.72 4.60
N ALA A 39 3.66 0.29 4.96
CA ALA A 39 3.89 -1.01 5.57
C ALA A 39 3.17 -1.14 6.92
N GLU A 40 3.33 -0.15 7.82
CA GLU A 40 2.65 -0.15 9.12
C GLU A 40 1.13 -0.21 8.97
N THR A 41 0.57 0.64 8.09
CA THR A 41 -0.87 0.66 7.81
C THR A 41 -1.36 -0.67 7.25
N ALA A 42 -0.60 -1.27 6.33
CA ALA A 42 -0.94 -2.54 5.71
C ALA A 42 -0.93 -3.70 6.73
N THR A 43 0.04 -3.73 7.64
CA THR A 43 0.07 -4.72 8.72
C THR A 43 -1.16 -4.62 9.62
N VAL A 44 -1.54 -3.43 10.06
CA VAL A 44 -2.73 -3.21 10.89
C VAL A 44 -3.99 -3.67 10.14
N ALA A 45 -4.17 -3.25 8.89
CA ALA A 45 -5.32 -3.64 8.08
C ALA A 45 -5.37 -5.16 7.83
N ALA A 46 -4.22 -5.80 7.59
CA ALA A 46 -4.15 -7.25 7.39
C ALA A 46 -4.53 -8.04 8.66
N TYR A 47 -4.15 -7.54 9.84
CA TYR A 47 -4.60 -8.13 11.11
C TYR A 47 -6.10 -7.96 11.32
N ALA A 48 -6.67 -6.79 11.02
CA ALA A 48 -8.11 -6.55 11.11
C ALA A 48 -8.90 -7.51 10.19
N VAL A 49 -8.51 -7.62 8.92
CA VAL A 49 -9.14 -8.55 7.96
C VAL A 49 -9.09 -9.99 8.44
N ARG A 50 -7.99 -10.41 9.09
CA ARG A 50 -7.88 -11.76 9.68
C ARG A 50 -8.77 -11.94 10.90
N ALA A 51 -8.89 -10.92 11.74
CA ALA A 51 -9.73 -10.96 12.93
C ALA A 51 -11.23 -11.01 12.60
N ASP A 52 -11.62 -10.40 11.47
CA ASP A 52 -12.99 -10.41 10.96
C ASP A 52 -13.38 -11.75 10.28
N GLU A 53 -12.45 -12.72 10.19
CA GLU A 53 -12.65 -14.05 9.59
C GLU A 53 -13.30 -14.03 8.19
N LEU A 54 -13.02 -12.99 7.40
CA LEU A 54 -13.57 -12.82 6.06
C LEU A 54 -13.16 -13.97 5.12
N SER A 55 -14.06 -14.38 4.24
CA SER A 55 -13.74 -15.37 3.20
C SER A 55 -12.70 -14.83 2.23
N TRP A 56 -11.88 -15.72 1.66
CA TRP A 56 -10.88 -15.33 0.66
C TRP A 56 -11.50 -14.69 -0.57
N ASP A 57 -12.67 -15.15 -1.01
CA ASP A 57 -13.47 -14.54 -2.09
C ASP A 57 -13.85 -13.07 -1.78
N THR A 58 -14.29 -12.79 -0.54
CA THR A 58 -14.65 -11.43 -0.12
C THR A 58 -13.42 -10.52 -0.10
N ILE A 59 -12.30 -11.03 0.43
CA ILE A 59 -11.02 -10.29 0.46
C ILE A 59 -10.53 -10.02 -0.96
N ALA A 60 -10.55 -11.03 -1.83
CA ALA A 60 -10.13 -10.94 -3.22
C ALA A 60 -10.97 -9.90 -3.98
N THR A 61 -12.29 -9.96 -3.85
CA THR A 61 -13.22 -8.99 -4.44
C THR A 61 -12.96 -7.58 -3.93
N GLY A 62 -12.79 -7.39 -2.62
CA GLY A 62 -12.51 -6.08 -2.03
C GLY A 62 -11.18 -5.47 -2.47
N LEU A 63 -10.18 -6.30 -2.77
CA LEU A 63 -8.87 -5.89 -3.28
C LEU A 63 -8.79 -5.82 -4.81
N GLY A 64 -9.79 -6.32 -5.53
CA GLY A 64 -9.76 -6.46 -6.99
C GLY A 64 -8.70 -7.45 -7.48
N LEU A 65 -8.47 -8.53 -6.72
CA LEU A 65 -7.45 -9.56 -6.97
C LEU A 65 -8.09 -10.94 -7.16
N THR A 66 -7.29 -11.92 -7.60
CA THR A 66 -7.65 -13.33 -7.43
C THR A 66 -7.48 -13.75 -5.97
N GLU A 67 -8.11 -14.86 -5.54
CA GLU A 67 -7.93 -15.38 -4.17
C GLU A 67 -6.45 -15.71 -3.87
N GLU A 68 -5.73 -16.26 -4.84
CA GLU A 68 -4.31 -16.61 -4.71
C GLU A 68 -3.45 -15.35 -4.49
N ASP A 69 -3.69 -14.31 -5.29
CA ASP A 69 -3.00 -13.03 -5.17
C ASP A 69 -3.34 -12.31 -3.87
N ALA A 70 -4.62 -12.34 -3.46
CA ALA A 70 -5.08 -11.76 -2.20
C ALA A 70 -4.41 -12.44 -1.01
N ARG A 71 -4.31 -13.77 -1.02
CA ARG A 71 -3.64 -14.54 0.02
C ARG A 71 -2.15 -14.21 0.09
N THR A 72 -1.47 -14.21 -1.04
CA THR A 72 -0.05 -13.83 -1.13
C THR A 72 0.19 -12.42 -0.61
N ARG A 73 -0.67 -11.47 -0.97
CA ARG A 73 -0.57 -10.07 -0.55
C ARG A 73 -0.84 -9.88 0.93
N LEU A 74 -1.87 -10.52 1.48
CA LEU A 74 -2.19 -10.43 2.91
C LEU A 74 -1.11 -11.09 3.79
N HIS A 75 -0.52 -12.20 3.34
CA HIS A 75 0.64 -12.80 4.00
C HIS A 75 1.85 -11.88 4.02
N ARG A 76 2.09 -11.12 2.94
CA ARG A 76 3.17 -10.13 2.89
C ARG A 76 2.94 -9.01 3.90
N TYR A 77 1.72 -8.50 4.00
CA TYR A 77 1.38 -7.42 4.95
C TYR A 77 1.44 -7.85 6.41
N ALA A 78 1.12 -9.11 6.71
CA ALA A 78 1.18 -9.66 8.06
C ALA A 78 2.61 -10.03 8.51
N ARG A 79 3.64 -9.81 7.68
CA ARG A 79 5.03 -10.09 8.04
C ARG A 79 5.64 -8.83 8.67
N PRO A 80 6.19 -8.90 9.91
CA PRO A 80 6.93 -7.79 10.47
C PRO A 80 8.16 -7.50 9.60
N TYR A 81 8.39 -6.21 9.30
CA TYR A 81 9.59 -5.71 8.62
C TYR A 81 10.84 -5.90 9.49
#